data_AF-D4C9Y3-F1
#
_entry.id   AF-D4C9Y3-F1
#
_cell.length_a   1.000
_cell.length_b   1.000
_cell.length_c   1.000
_cell.angle_alpha   90.00
_cell.angle_beta   90.00
_cell.angle_gamma   90.00
#
_symmetry.space_group_name_H-M   'P 1'
#
loop_
_entity.id
_entity.type
_entity.pdbx_description
1 polymer ?
#
loop_
_entity_poly.entity_id
_entity_poly.type
_entity_poly.pdbx_seq_one_letter_code
_entity_poly.pdbx_strand_id
1 'polypeptide(L)'
;MRGACLVAASCVSFASARGRKLTRSAAAPLPTKSDDFAGAPVGNTPQAWGKKPFRGERQRKAKWRERMRDNPYKDLPPLERRPDGSLYRMTPAQRKQAASLIRQECCCCEDGNCIVLDDGDTCTCPQTVSFSVCCKWFRWAVLPLDGTLEAEIFRDKDLKRCVVCGGVFVPKSNRAKYCPGCAARVHRRQKTESERKRRSAVDS
;
A
#
# COMPACT_ATOMS: atom_id res chain seq x y z
N MET A 1 -45.16 -23.96 -23.36
CA MET A 1 -45.58 -22.58 -23.07
C MET A 1 -44.33 -21.76 -22.78
N ARG A 2 -43.86 -20.99 -23.77
CA ARG A 2 -42.67 -20.13 -23.65
C ARG A 2 -43.14 -18.68 -23.55
N GLY A 3 -42.98 -18.07 -22.38
CA GLY A 3 -43.32 -16.67 -22.12
C GLY A 3 -42.10 -15.76 -22.34
N ALA A 4 -42.32 -14.67 -23.08
CA ALA A 4 -41.36 -13.63 -23.38
C ALA A 4 -41.20 -12.66 -22.20
N CYS A 5 -39.99 -12.10 -22.02
CA CYS A 5 -39.79 -10.83 -21.33
C CYS A 5 -38.67 -10.04 -22.03
N LEU A 6 -39.03 -8.81 -22.39
CA LEU A 6 -38.30 -7.85 -23.22
C LEU A 6 -37.08 -7.27 -22.51
N VAL A 7 -35.98 -7.08 -23.26
CA VAL A 7 -34.81 -6.30 -22.85
C VAL A 7 -34.92 -4.92 -23.48
N ALA A 8 -35.13 -3.88 -22.67
CA ALA A 8 -35.06 -2.49 -23.10
C ALA A 8 -33.61 -1.99 -23.00
N ALA A 9 -32.98 -1.72 -24.14
CA ALA A 9 -31.67 -1.05 -24.22
C ALA A 9 -31.89 0.46 -24.36
N SER A 10 -31.53 1.24 -23.35
CA SER A 10 -31.48 2.70 -23.45
C SER A 10 -30.15 3.14 -24.07
N CYS A 11 -30.28 3.70 -25.26
CA CYS A 11 -29.28 4.44 -26.01
C CYS A 11 -29.08 5.85 -25.39
N VAL A 12 -27.83 6.20 -25.08
CA VAL A 12 -27.46 7.59 -24.72
C VAL A 12 -26.58 8.14 -25.85
N SER A 13 -27.16 9.06 -26.61
CA SER A 13 -26.51 9.78 -27.71
C SER A 13 -25.65 10.93 -27.17
N PHE A 14 -24.42 11.05 -27.67
CA PHE A 14 -23.56 12.22 -27.52
C PHE A 14 -24.08 13.37 -28.37
N ALA A 15 -24.32 14.55 -27.77
CA ALA A 15 -24.62 15.79 -28.48
C ALA A 15 -23.51 16.82 -28.25
N SER A 16 -22.77 17.12 -29.32
CA SER A 16 -21.80 18.23 -29.43
C SER A 16 -22.52 19.59 -29.44
N ALA A 17 -22.08 20.52 -28.59
CA ALA A 17 -22.53 21.91 -28.62
C ALA A 17 -21.69 22.74 -29.61
N ARG A 18 -22.34 23.19 -30.68
CA ARG A 18 -21.83 24.18 -31.65
C ARG A 18 -21.93 25.59 -31.07
N GLY A 19 -20.99 26.44 -31.49
CA GLY A 19 -20.76 27.78 -30.97
C GLY A 19 -21.87 28.80 -31.23
N ARG A 20 -21.85 29.85 -30.40
CA ARG A 20 -22.63 31.07 -30.59
C ARG A 20 -21.73 32.17 -31.12
N LYS A 21 -22.03 32.59 -32.34
CA LYS A 21 -21.53 33.82 -32.97
C LYS A 21 -22.17 34.99 -32.25
N LEU A 22 -21.37 35.95 -31.77
CA LEU A 22 -21.85 37.26 -31.33
C LEU A 22 -21.53 38.29 -32.42
N THR A 23 -22.58 39.00 -32.79
CA THR A 23 -22.66 39.99 -33.84
C THR A 23 -22.04 41.31 -33.39
N ARG A 24 -21.40 41.96 -34.36
CA ARG A 24 -20.81 43.31 -34.32
C ARG A 24 -21.91 44.39 -34.45
N SER A 25 -21.77 45.49 -33.71
CA SER A 25 -22.31 46.88 -33.90
C SER A 25 -22.62 47.49 -32.52
N ALA A 26 -22.42 48.76 -32.17
CA ALA A 26 -22.05 49.99 -32.87
C ALA A 26 -21.40 50.94 -31.85
N ALA A 27 -20.56 51.87 -32.32
CA ALA A 27 -19.95 52.92 -31.53
C ALA A 27 -20.87 54.15 -31.41
N ALA A 28 -20.80 54.85 -30.27
CA ALA A 28 -21.30 56.22 -30.05
C ALA A 28 -20.45 56.87 -28.91
N PRO A 29 -20.42 58.21 -28.75
CA PRO A 29 -19.26 59.05 -29.04
C PRO A 29 -18.43 59.45 -27.81
N LEU A 30 -17.20 59.89 -28.09
CA LEU A 30 -16.23 60.42 -27.12
C LEU A 30 -16.72 61.71 -26.44
N PRO A 31 -16.64 61.83 -25.11
CA PRO A 31 -16.60 63.12 -24.45
C PRO A 31 -15.15 63.58 -24.24
N THR A 32 -14.97 64.87 -24.48
CA THR A 32 -13.74 65.66 -24.46
C THR A 32 -13.10 65.74 -23.09
N LYS A 33 -11.77 65.87 -23.10
CA LYS A 33 -10.91 66.07 -21.94
C LYS A 33 -11.41 67.23 -21.06
N SER A 34 -11.50 66.97 -19.76
CA SER A 34 -11.25 68.00 -18.75
C SER A 34 -9.98 67.58 -18.03
N ASP A 35 -9.01 68.49 -18.04
CA ASP A 35 -7.83 68.46 -17.20
C ASP A 35 -8.25 68.79 -15.75
N ASP A 36 -7.45 68.29 -14.79
CA ASP A 36 -7.55 68.47 -13.32
C ASP A 36 -8.22 67.34 -12.52
N PHE A 37 -7.44 66.30 -12.17
CA PHE A 37 -7.49 65.77 -10.80
C PHE A 37 -6.16 65.15 -10.36
N ALA A 38 -5.77 65.49 -9.14
CA ALA A 38 -4.50 65.23 -8.48
C ALA A 38 -4.01 63.78 -8.58
N GLY A 39 -2.68 63.63 -8.73
CA GLY A 39 -1.99 62.35 -8.83
C GLY A 39 -2.30 61.39 -7.67
N ALA A 40 -2.85 60.23 -8.01
CA ALA A 40 -2.83 59.05 -7.16
C ALA A 40 -1.61 58.19 -7.53
N PRO A 41 -0.78 57.73 -6.57
CA PRO A 41 0.34 56.86 -6.88
C PRO A 41 -0.18 55.51 -7.37
N VAL A 42 0.32 55.08 -8.53
CA VAL A 42 0.22 53.70 -9.02
C VAL A 42 0.94 52.80 -8.01
N GLY A 43 0.18 52.23 -7.09
CA GLY A 43 0.65 51.21 -6.16
C GLY A 43 0.35 49.81 -6.73
N ASN A 44 1.10 49.37 -7.73
CA ASN A 44 1.14 47.95 -8.08
C ASN A 44 2.05 47.21 -7.08
N THR A 45 1.53 46.87 -5.90
CA THR A 45 2.29 46.05 -4.94
C THR A 45 1.99 44.57 -5.16
N PRO A 46 2.93 43.72 -5.64
CA PRO A 46 2.71 42.26 -5.78
C PRO A 46 2.68 41.51 -4.44
N GLN A 47 2.65 42.21 -3.31
CA GLN A 47 3.00 41.66 -1.99
C GLN A 47 1.84 40.95 -1.28
N ALA A 48 0.64 40.93 -1.86
CA ALA A 48 -0.55 40.33 -1.25
C ALA A 48 -0.63 38.78 -1.37
N TRP A 49 0.28 38.12 -2.08
CA TRP A 49 0.26 36.65 -2.27
C TRP A 49 1.28 35.89 -1.39
N GLY A 50 1.96 36.58 -0.47
CA GLY A 50 3.17 36.06 0.17
C GLY A 50 3.10 35.66 1.64
N LYS A 51 1.92 35.57 2.28
CA LYS A 51 1.84 35.23 3.72
C LYS A 51 0.88 34.06 4.00
N LYS A 52 1.23 32.88 3.49
CA LYS A 52 0.84 31.62 4.16
C LYS A 52 1.57 31.56 5.52
N PRO A 53 1.01 30.96 6.58
CA PRO A 53 1.59 31.00 7.92
C PRO A 53 2.76 30.01 8.04
N PHE A 54 3.88 30.36 7.42
CA PHE A 54 5.14 29.59 7.39
C PHE A 54 5.66 29.25 8.80
N ARG A 55 5.30 30.06 9.81
CA ARG A 55 5.66 29.83 11.21
C ARG A 55 4.89 28.66 11.83
N GLY A 56 3.60 28.52 11.53
CA GLY A 56 2.73 27.49 12.11
C GLY A 56 3.04 26.10 11.56
N GLU A 57 3.28 26.01 10.26
CA GLU A 57 3.66 24.74 9.60
C GLU A 57 5.05 24.24 10.04
N ARG A 58 6.03 25.15 10.16
CA ARG A 58 7.36 24.84 10.70
C ARG A 58 7.28 24.36 12.15
N GLN A 59 6.46 25.00 12.99
CA GLN A 59 6.24 24.60 14.38
C GLN A 59 5.53 23.25 14.47
N ARG A 60 4.54 22.99 13.62
CA ARG A 60 3.87 21.69 13.51
C ARG A 60 4.86 20.60 13.11
N LYS A 61 5.68 20.84 12.08
CA LYS A 61 6.72 19.92 11.61
C LYS A 61 7.80 19.69 12.67
N ALA A 62 8.21 20.73 13.41
CA ALA A 62 9.18 20.62 14.50
C ALA A 62 8.63 19.79 15.69
N LYS A 63 7.39 20.07 16.12
CA LYS A 63 6.72 19.30 17.18
C LYS A 63 6.52 17.84 16.79
N TRP A 64 6.27 17.58 15.51
CA TRP A 64 6.17 16.21 14.99
C TRP A 64 7.53 15.51 14.93
N ARG A 65 8.61 16.20 14.53
CA ARG A 65 9.99 15.68 14.59
C ARG A 65 10.42 15.37 16.02
N GLU A 66 10.02 16.19 17.00
CA GLU A 66 10.21 15.89 18.43
C GLU A 66 9.44 14.65 18.85
N ARG A 67 8.16 14.54 18.49
CA ARG A 67 7.34 13.34 18.78
C ARG A 67 7.94 12.06 18.17
N MET A 68 8.57 12.17 17.00
CA MET A 68 9.24 11.05 16.32
C MET A 68 10.72 10.91 16.68
N ARG A 69 11.23 11.65 17.68
CA ARG A 69 12.59 11.44 18.18
C ARG A 69 12.73 10.05 18.81
N ASP A 70 11.71 9.67 19.58
CA ASP A 70 11.53 8.35 20.20
C ASP A 70 10.69 7.44 19.30
N ASN A 71 10.87 7.53 17.98
CA ASN A 71 10.03 6.83 17.02
C ASN A 71 10.21 5.30 17.16
N PRO A 72 9.16 4.56 17.55
CA PRO A 72 9.21 3.10 17.67
C PRO A 72 9.64 2.41 16.37
N TYR A 73 9.58 3.09 15.22
CA TYR A 73 10.11 2.61 13.94
C TYR A 73 11.59 2.20 13.97
N LYS A 74 12.43 2.86 14.80
CA LYS A 74 13.86 2.53 14.90
C LYS A 74 14.09 1.20 15.59
N ASP A 75 13.23 0.86 16.55
CA ASP A 75 13.31 -0.36 17.36
C ASP A 75 12.56 -1.54 16.72
N LEU A 76 11.85 -1.30 15.61
CA LEU A 76 11.13 -2.35 14.90
C LEU A 76 12.08 -3.41 14.32
N PRO A 77 11.74 -4.71 14.47
CA PRO A 77 12.53 -5.78 13.88
C PRO A 77 12.68 -5.63 12.36
N PRO A 78 13.78 -6.16 11.77
CA PRO A 78 13.92 -6.24 10.34
C PRO A 78 12.75 -6.98 9.67
N LEU A 79 12.50 -6.65 8.40
CA LEU A 79 11.48 -7.33 7.62
C LEU A 79 11.85 -8.80 7.44
N GLU A 80 10.85 -9.65 7.62
CA GLU A 80 10.97 -11.07 7.34
C GLU A 80 11.20 -11.29 5.84
N ARG A 81 12.14 -12.20 5.53
CA ARG A 81 12.46 -12.61 4.17
C ARG A 81 12.08 -14.05 3.97
N ARG A 82 11.62 -14.37 2.77
CA ARG A 82 11.44 -15.76 2.34
C ARG A 82 12.81 -16.45 2.22
N PRO A 83 12.87 -17.79 2.14
CA PRO A 83 14.13 -18.53 2.03
C PRO A 83 14.99 -18.15 0.81
N ASP A 84 14.38 -17.61 -0.26
CA ASP A 84 15.02 -17.06 -1.45
C ASP A 84 15.54 -15.60 -1.25
N GLY A 85 15.39 -15.02 -0.07
CA GLY A 85 15.80 -13.65 0.26
C GLY A 85 14.84 -12.57 -0.19
N SER A 86 13.80 -12.91 -0.95
CA SER A 86 12.79 -11.99 -1.43
C SER A 86 11.80 -11.59 -0.31
N LEU A 87 11.20 -10.42 -0.46
CA LEU A 87 10.11 -9.97 0.41
C LEU A 87 8.80 -10.65 0.01
N TYR A 88 7.89 -10.81 0.98
CA TYR A 88 6.56 -11.36 0.71
C TYR A 88 5.80 -10.49 -0.28
N ARG A 89 5.20 -11.15 -1.29
CA ARG A 89 4.44 -10.51 -2.36
C ARG A 89 2.95 -10.65 -2.10
N MET A 90 2.25 -9.55 -2.34
CA MET A 90 0.80 -9.43 -2.30
C MET A 90 0.24 -9.54 -3.73
N THR A 91 -0.94 -10.13 -3.84
CA THR A 91 -1.75 -10.06 -5.06
C THR A 91 -2.33 -8.65 -5.24
N PRO A 92 -2.81 -8.28 -6.44
CA PRO A 92 -3.43 -6.97 -6.65
C PRO A 92 -4.63 -6.67 -5.73
N ALA A 93 -5.42 -7.69 -5.39
CA ALA A 93 -6.55 -7.56 -4.46
C ALA A 93 -6.06 -7.24 -3.04
N GLN A 94 -5.08 -7.99 -2.55
CA GLN A 94 -4.46 -7.78 -1.24
C GLN A 94 -3.78 -6.41 -1.15
N ARG A 95 -3.11 -5.96 -2.22
CA ARG A 95 -2.52 -4.62 -2.28
C ARG A 95 -3.59 -3.52 -2.13
N LYS A 96 -4.77 -3.70 -2.74
CA LYS A 96 -5.88 -2.75 -2.61
C LYS A 96 -6.38 -2.69 -1.16
N GLN A 97 -6.52 -3.84 -0.50
CA GLN A 97 -6.88 -3.91 0.92
C GLN A 97 -5.79 -3.26 1.80
N ALA A 98 -4.53 -3.59 1.58
CA ALA A 98 -3.39 -2.99 2.28
C ALA A 98 -3.34 -1.46 2.10
N ALA A 99 -3.56 -0.95 0.88
CA ALA A 99 -3.59 0.48 0.62
C ALA A 99 -4.76 1.18 1.33
N SER A 100 -5.91 0.53 1.44
CA SER A 100 -7.04 1.02 2.23
C SER A 100 -6.68 1.06 3.71
N LEU A 101 -6.13 -0.03 4.25
CA LEU A 101 -5.73 -0.14 5.65
C LEU A 101 -4.68 0.91 6.03
N ILE A 102 -3.68 1.13 5.16
CA ILE A 102 -2.66 2.16 5.36
C ILE A 102 -3.28 3.56 5.42
N ARG A 103 -4.28 3.87 4.60
CA ARG A 103 -4.90 5.20 4.61
C ARG A 103 -5.78 5.44 5.85
N GLN A 104 -6.31 4.38 6.45
CA GLN A 104 -7.16 4.49 7.65
C GLN A 104 -6.32 4.46 8.94
N GLU A 105 -5.35 3.56 9.04
CA GLU A 105 -4.71 3.22 10.32
C GLU A 105 -3.24 3.68 10.43
N CYS A 106 -2.57 3.98 9.32
CA CYS A 106 -1.15 4.36 9.38
C CYS A 106 -0.99 5.81 9.85
N CYS A 107 -0.57 5.99 11.10
CA CYS A 107 -0.27 7.32 11.67
C CYS A 107 0.84 8.11 10.95
N CYS A 108 1.64 7.43 10.12
CA CYS A 108 2.71 8.04 9.33
C CYS A 108 2.26 8.40 7.90
N CYS A 109 1.00 8.13 7.55
CA CYS A 109 0.44 8.35 6.22
C CYS A 109 -0.68 9.39 6.31
N GLU A 110 -0.53 10.54 5.66
CA GLU A 110 -1.56 11.59 5.55
C GLU A 110 -1.84 11.81 4.05
N ASP A 111 -3.10 11.71 3.64
CA ASP A 111 -3.56 11.79 2.23
C ASP A 111 -2.83 10.85 1.25
N GLY A 112 -2.31 9.72 1.74
CA GLY A 112 -1.56 8.75 0.93
C GLY A 112 -0.05 9.04 0.83
N ASN A 113 0.42 10.12 1.46
CA ASN A 113 1.83 10.50 1.51
C ASN A 113 2.46 10.08 2.84
N CYS A 114 3.69 9.56 2.78
CA CYS A 114 4.44 9.15 3.96
C CYS A 114 5.19 10.34 4.56
N ILE A 115 4.74 10.78 5.74
CA ILE A 115 5.32 11.93 6.47
C ILE A 115 6.76 11.65 6.89
N VAL A 116 7.10 10.38 7.17
CA VAL A 116 8.45 9.98 7.62
C VAL A 116 9.49 10.10 6.51
N LEU A 117 9.07 9.95 5.25
CA LEU A 117 9.96 10.03 4.08
C LEU A 117 9.86 11.38 3.36
N ASP A 118 9.00 12.28 3.84
CA ASP A 118 8.82 13.60 3.28
C ASP A 118 9.90 14.57 3.79
N ASP A 119 10.96 14.70 3.00
CA ASP A 119 12.06 15.66 3.21
C ASP A 119 11.71 17.11 2.77
N GLY A 120 10.49 17.36 2.32
CA GLY A 120 10.05 18.66 1.78
C GLY A 120 9.20 18.55 0.51
N ASP A 121 9.22 17.39 -0.15
CA ASP A 121 8.40 17.04 -1.30
C ASP A 121 7.47 15.87 -0.95
N THR A 122 6.19 15.97 -1.33
CA THR A 122 5.19 14.94 -1.01
C THR A 122 5.61 13.58 -1.57
N CYS A 123 5.93 12.65 -0.68
CA CYS A 123 6.33 11.30 -1.05
C CYS A 123 5.17 10.32 -0.85
N THR A 124 4.65 9.73 -1.95
CA THR A 124 3.64 8.66 -1.86
C THR A 124 4.17 7.51 -1.01
N CYS A 125 3.34 6.95 -0.12
CA CYS A 125 3.75 5.84 0.73
C CYS A 125 4.31 4.67 -0.10
N PRO A 126 5.58 4.25 0.08
CA PRO A 126 6.19 3.20 -0.74
C PRO A 126 5.42 1.87 -0.69
N GLN A 127 4.75 1.61 0.42
CA GLN A 127 3.97 0.39 0.62
C GLN A 127 2.68 0.36 -0.20
N THR A 128 2.06 1.51 -0.52
CA THR A 128 0.79 1.55 -1.28
C THR A 128 1.00 1.33 -2.78
N VAL A 129 2.18 1.70 -3.28
CA VAL A 129 2.60 1.49 -4.67
C VAL A 129 3.26 0.13 -4.89
N SER A 130 3.84 -0.45 -3.84
CA SER A 130 4.53 -1.73 -3.91
C SER A 130 3.58 -2.93 -3.84
N PHE A 131 3.91 -4.00 -4.56
CA PHE A 131 3.29 -5.31 -4.38
C PHE A 131 3.99 -6.15 -3.31
N SER A 132 5.14 -5.71 -2.80
CA SER A 132 5.86 -6.41 -1.74
C SER A 132 5.65 -5.73 -0.39
N VAL A 133 5.69 -6.50 0.68
CA VAL A 133 5.73 -5.96 2.06
C VAL A 133 7.12 -5.37 2.30
N CYS A 134 7.27 -4.07 2.08
CA CYS A 134 8.55 -3.34 2.09
C CYS A 134 8.67 -2.28 3.20
N CYS A 135 7.58 -1.97 3.90
CA CYS A 135 7.58 -1.01 4.99
C CYS A 135 7.56 -1.72 6.36
N LYS A 136 8.53 -1.40 7.22
CA LYS A 136 8.63 -1.94 8.59
C LYS A 136 7.40 -1.58 9.43
N TRP A 137 6.96 -0.32 9.36
CA TRP A 137 5.77 0.13 10.09
C TRP A 137 4.53 -0.63 9.67
N PHE A 138 4.36 -0.80 8.35
CA PHE A 138 3.24 -1.57 7.84
C PHE A 138 3.27 -3.00 8.38
N ARG A 139 4.43 -3.68 8.35
CA ARG A 139 4.55 -5.06 8.83
C ARG A 139 4.19 -5.23 10.32
N TRP A 140 4.63 -4.31 11.18
CA TRP A 140 4.58 -4.52 12.64
C TRP A 140 3.49 -3.75 13.37
N ALA A 141 3.02 -2.62 12.82
CA ALA A 141 2.02 -1.78 13.47
C ALA A 141 0.67 -1.78 12.74
N VAL A 142 0.66 -1.81 11.42
CA VAL A 142 -0.58 -1.64 10.63
C VAL A 142 -1.18 -2.98 10.20
N LEU A 143 -0.39 -3.87 9.61
CA LEU A 143 -0.85 -5.16 9.08
C LEU A 143 -1.43 -6.08 10.16
N PRO A 144 -0.90 -6.15 11.40
CA PRO A 144 -1.51 -6.95 12.45
C PRO A 144 -2.92 -6.51 12.88
N LEU A 145 -3.35 -5.29 12.50
CA LEU A 145 -4.73 -4.84 12.73
C LEU A 145 -5.74 -5.61 11.85
N ASP A 146 -5.29 -6.10 10.69
CA ASP A 146 -6.05 -6.98 9.81
C ASP A 146 -5.38 -8.37 9.76
N GLY A 147 -5.68 -9.18 10.77
CA GLY A 147 -5.16 -10.55 10.86
C GLY A 147 -5.58 -11.44 9.69
N THR A 148 -6.65 -11.11 8.95
CA THR A 148 -7.06 -11.86 7.76
C THR A 148 -6.09 -11.61 6.62
N LEU A 149 -5.78 -10.34 6.35
CA LEU A 149 -4.82 -9.95 5.33
C LEU A 149 -3.41 -10.42 5.68
N GLU A 150 -3.01 -10.32 6.95
CA GLU A 150 -1.72 -10.85 7.41
C GLU A 150 -1.61 -12.35 7.14
N ALA A 151 -2.60 -13.14 7.58
CA ALA A 151 -2.61 -14.57 7.38
C ALA A 151 -2.52 -14.89 5.89
N GLU A 152 -3.30 -14.23 5.04
CA GLU A 152 -3.31 -14.47 3.60
C GLU A 152 -1.98 -14.18 2.89
N ILE A 153 -1.27 -13.12 3.31
CA ILE A 153 0.03 -12.73 2.74
C ILE A 153 1.12 -13.69 3.20
N PHE A 154 1.08 -14.11 4.46
CA PHE A 154 2.13 -14.93 5.07
C PHE A 154 1.83 -16.44 5.08
N ARG A 155 0.75 -16.91 4.44
CA ARG A 155 0.45 -18.36 4.30
C ARG A 155 1.65 -19.17 3.81
N ASP A 156 2.44 -18.58 2.92
CA ASP A 156 3.63 -19.21 2.35
C ASP A 156 4.76 -19.43 3.36
N LYS A 157 4.81 -18.67 4.46
CA LYS A 157 5.86 -18.78 5.49
C LYS A 157 5.80 -20.12 6.21
N ASP A 158 4.59 -20.64 6.37
CA ASP A 158 4.40 -21.93 7.01
C ASP A 158 4.74 -23.08 6.06
N LEU A 159 4.84 -22.84 4.76
CA LEU A 159 5.07 -23.91 3.80
C LEU A 159 6.53 -24.37 3.77
N LYS A 160 6.75 -25.66 4.02
CA LYS A 160 8.05 -26.32 3.88
C LYS A 160 8.11 -27.18 2.64
N ARG A 161 9.32 -27.45 2.16
CA ARG A 161 9.56 -28.44 1.10
C ARG A 161 9.94 -29.79 1.69
N CYS A 162 9.33 -30.84 1.17
CA CYS A 162 9.65 -32.20 1.55
C CYS A 162 11.06 -32.57 1.06
N VAL A 163 11.91 -33.11 1.95
CA VAL A 163 13.27 -33.55 1.58
C VAL A 163 13.26 -34.72 0.57
N VAL A 164 12.20 -35.54 0.56
CA VAL A 164 12.12 -36.73 -0.31
C VAL A 164 11.59 -36.41 -1.70
N CYS A 165 10.53 -35.62 -1.81
CA CYS A 165 9.86 -35.36 -3.09
C CYS A 165 9.92 -33.90 -3.55
N GLY A 166 10.49 -32.99 -2.77
CA GLY A 166 10.54 -31.55 -3.07
C GLY A 166 9.19 -30.80 -2.98
N GLY A 167 8.08 -31.54 -2.81
CA GLY A 167 6.73 -30.99 -2.73
C GLY A 167 6.55 -30.06 -1.54
N VAL A 168 5.79 -28.98 -1.76
CA VAL A 168 5.46 -27.98 -0.75
C VAL A 168 4.33 -28.52 0.15
N PHE A 169 4.46 -28.39 1.46
CA PHE A 169 3.46 -28.87 2.42
C PHE A 169 3.40 -27.97 3.67
N VAL A 170 2.25 -27.98 4.34
CA VAL A 170 2.06 -27.33 5.65
C VAL A 170 2.58 -28.27 6.74
N PRO A 171 3.66 -27.93 7.45
CA PRO A 171 4.21 -28.72 8.52
C PRO A 171 3.34 -28.62 9.78
N LYS A 172 3.12 -29.76 10.44
CA LYS A 172 2.45 -29.79 11.75
C LYS A 172 3.33 -29.22 12.88
N SER A 173 4.65 -29.18 12.69
CA SER A 173 5.60 -28.62 13.65
C SER A 173 6.86 -28.08 12.99
N ASN A 174 7.58 -27.21 13.69
CA ASN A 174 8.86 -26.67 13.22
C ASN A 174 9.94 -27.76 12.99
N ARG A 175 9.79 -28.97 13.56
CA ARG A 175 10.70 -30.11 13.33
C ARG A 175 10.34 -30.95 12.09
N ALA A 176 9.16 -30.77 11.49
CA ALA A 176 8.73 -31.56 10.35
C ALA A 176 9.63 -31.34 9.13
N LYS A 177 10.12 -32.46 8.54
CA LYS A 177 11.01 -32.50 7.36
C LYS A 177 10.37 -33.10 6.10
N TYR A 178 9.28 -33.85 6.27
CA TYR A 178 8.66 -34.65 5.22
C TYR A 178 7.18 -34.29 5.07
N CYS A 179 6.67 -34.27 3.84
CA CYS A 179 5.22 -34.17 3.60
C CYS A 179 4.51 -35.42 4.16
N PRO A 180 3.19 -35.36 4.44
CA PRO A 180 2.47 -36.46 5.08
C PRO A 180 2.66 -37.83 4.41
N GLY A 181 2.64 -37.88 3.06
CA GLY A 181 2.86 -39.12 2.32
C GLY A 181 4.30 -39.67 2.44
N CYS A 182 5.31 -38.79 2.34
CA CYS A 182 6.71 -39.21 2.49
C CYS A 182 7.07 -39.52 3.94
N ALA A 183 6.50 -38.80 4.91
CA ALA A 183 6.68 -39.06 6.34
C ALA A 183 6.26 -40.50 6.66
N ALA A 184 5.08 -40.93 6.21
CA ALA A 184 4.62 -42.30 6.44
C ALA A 184 5.57 -43.36 5.84
N ARG A 185 6.11 -43.11 4.64
CA ARG A 185 7.08 -44.01 3.99
C ARG A 185 8.39 -44.10 4.76
N VAL A 186 8.96 -42.96 5.17
CA VAL A 186 10.20 -42.90 5.95
C VAL A 186 10.00 -43.56 7.32
N HIS A 187 8.89 -43.28 8.00
CA HIS A 187 8.56 -43.89 9.29
C HIS A 187 8.47 -45.42 9.19
N ARG A 188 7.82 -45.96 8.15
CA ARG A 188 7.78 -47.42 7.94
C ARG A 188 9.17 -48.01 7.73
N ARG A 189 9.99 -47.40 6.87
CA ARG A 189 11.37 -47.85 6.61
C ARG A 189 12.21 -47.85 7.88
N GLN A 190 12.19 -46.75 8.64
CA GLN A 190 12.92 -46.62 9.91
C GLN A 190 12.47 -47.66 10.93
N LYS A 191 11.17 -47.94 11.03
CA LYS A 191 10.64 -48.98 11.91
C LYS A 191 11.17 -50.36 11.53
N THR A 192 11.09 -50.73 10.25
CA THR A 192 11.60 -52.03 9.75
C THR A 192 13.11 -52.17 9.95
N GLU A 193 13.88 -51.12 9.69
CA GLU A 193 15.34 -51.11 9.85
C GLU A 193 15.75 -51.24 11.32
N SER A 194 15.07 -50.50 12.21
CA SER A 194 15.26 -50.61 13.65
C SER A 194 14.93 -52.01 14.18
N GLU A 195 13.83 -52.61 13.71
CA GLU A 195 13.45 -53.97 14.09
C GLU A 195 14.46 -55.01 13.59
N ARG A 196 14.95 -54.87 12.35
CA ARG A 196 16.02 -55.73 11.80
C ARG A 196 17.27 -55.65 12.67
N LYS A 197 17.74 -54.44 13.00
CA LYS A 197 18.93 -54.24 13.84
C LYS A 197 18.77 -54.82 15.23
N ARG A 198 17.57 -54.73 15.82
CA ARG A 198 17.27 -55.32 17.13
C ARG A 198 17.35 -56.85 17.10
N ARG A 199 16.86 -57.49 16.04
CA ARG A 199 16.91 -58.97 15.90
C ARG A 199 18.34 -59.46 15.71
N SER A 200 19.11 -58.82 14.82
CA SER A 200 20.50 -59.21 14.58
C SER A 200 21.42 -59.05 15.79
N ALA A 201 21.08 -58.16 16.73
CA ALA A 201 21.84 -57.97 17.96
C ALA A 201 21.54 -59.01 19.06
N VAL A 202 20.49 -59.82 18.92
CA VAL A 202 20.13 -60.90 19.85
C VAL A 202 20.76 -62.23 19.42
N ASP A 203 20.94 -62.42 18.11
CA ASP A 203 21.49 -63.66 17.53
C ASP A 203 23.04 -63.63 17.37
N SER A 204 23.72 -62.62 17.94
CA SER A 204 25.20 -62.49 18.00
C SER A 204 25.67 -62.64 19.44
#